data_AF-A0AAV6KUU6-F1
#
_entry.id   AF-A0AAV6KUU6-F1
#
_cell.length_a   1.000
_cell.length_b   1.000
_cell.length_c   1.000
_cell.angle_alpha   90.00
_cell.angle_beta   90.00
_cell.angle_gamma   90.00
#
_symmetry.space_group_name_H-M   'P 1'
#
loop_
_entity.id
_entity.type
_entity.pdbx_description
1 polymer ?
#
loop_
_entity_poly.entity_id
_entity_poly.type
_entity_poly.pdbx_seq_one_letter_code
_entity_poly.pdbx_strand_id
1 'polypeptide(L)'
;MRLLRNGFPFPFPFLVALLITGCVSAAAAEAERSTYIIHMDKSHMPKAFTAPHHWYSSAVDSIKTASPATSDRGLQSPARVLYSYDSAAHGFSAVLSEDELETVKKLPGFLSVYGDRQVTVDTTHTFEFLSLNPVTRLWPASDYGKDVIVGVLDSGVWPESKSYHDEGMSAVPSKWKGTCEAGQEFNSSLCNLKLIGARYLFRI
;
A
#
# COMPACT_ATOMS: atom_id res chain seq x y z
N MET A 1 -99.84 15.45 1.93
CA MET A 1 -99.25 14.16 1.50
C MET A 1 -98.46 13.60 2.67
N ARG A 2 -98.73 12.34 3.01
CA ARG A 2 -98.28 11.48 4.13
C ARG A 2 -96.85 11.73 4.70
N LEU A 3 -96.72 11.86 6.03
CA LEU A 3 -96.17 10.89 7.03
C LEU A 3 -94.63 10.77 7.01
N LEU A 4 -93.92 11.31 8.01
CA LEU A 4 -93.51 10.74 9.32
C LEU A 4 -92.16 9.98 9.33
N ARG A 5 -91.33 10.41 10.30
CA ARG A 5 -90.47 9.65 11.23
C ARG A 5 -89.13 9.04 10.77
N ASN A 6 -88.11 9.52 11.49
CA ASN A 6 -87.15 8.80 12.34
C ASN A 6 -86.05 7.92 11.73
N GLY A 7 -84.83 8.13 12.23
CA GLY A 7 -83.86 7.04 12.46
C GLY A 7 -82.39 7.43 12.32
N PHE A 8 -81.73 7.77 13.43
CA PHE A 8 -80.29 7.48 13.65
C PHE A 8 -80.20 6.01 14.15
N PRO A 9 -79.14 5.22 13.86
CA PRO A 9 -77.81 5.43 14.48
C PRO A 9 -76.55 5.02 13.65
N PHE A 10 -75.39 5.51 14.10
CA PHE A 10 -74.00 5.07 13.78
C PHE A 10 -73.79 3.55 13.99
N PRO A 11 -72.77 2.84 13.43
CA PRO A 11 -71.34 3.19 13.54
C PRO A 11 -70.39 2.74 12.39
N PHE A 12 -69.15 3.27 12.39
CA PHE A 12 -67.85 2.59 12.18
C PHE A 12 -66.83 3.54 11.53
N PRO A 13 -65.76 3.96 12.24
CA PRO A 13 -64.57 4.49 11.60
C PRO A 13 -63.71 3.29 11.15
N PHE A 14 -63.49 3.14 9.85
CA PHE A 14 -62.43 2.25 9.36
C PHE A 14 -61.08 2.90 9.66
N LEU A 15 -60.56 2.63 10.86
CA LEU A 15 -59.16 2.87 11.23
C LEU A 15 -58.33 1.76 10.58
N VAL A 16 -57.83 2.01 9.37
CA VAL A 16 -56.78 1.18 8.78
C VAL A 16 -55.47 1.55 9.48
N ALA A 17 -55.18 0.88 10.59
CA ALA A 17 -53.85 0.90 11.18
C ALA A 17 -52.93 0.03 10.32
N LEU A 18 -52.27 0.65 9.34
CA LEU A 18 -51.19 0.01 8.60
C LEU A 18 -50.01 -0.16 9.58
N LEU A 19 -49.89 -1.35 10.18
CA LEU A 19 -48.67 -1.77 10.87
C LEU A 19 -47.57 -1.86 9.81
N ILE A 20 -46.84 -0.76 9.62
CA ILE A 20 -45.54 -0.79 8.96
C ILE A 20 -44.61 -1.50 9.95
N THR A 21 -44.62 -2.82 9.91
CA THR A 21 -43.56 -3.62 10.50
C THR A 21 -42.33 -3.34 9.64
N GLY A 22 -41.60 -2.30 10.00
CA GLY A 22 -40.31 -1.99 9.39
C GLY A 22 -39.42 -3.20 9.60
N CYS A 23 -39.14 -3.94 8.53
CA CYS A 23 -37.96 -4.78 8.48
C CYS A 23 -36.78 -3.85 8.73
N VAL A 24 -36.25 -3.84 9.96
CA VAL A 24 -34.88 -3.42 10.20
C VAL A 24 -34.03 -4.52 9.59
N SER A 25 -33.83 -4.43 8.28
CA SER A 25 -32.74 -5.15 7.64
C SER A 25 -31.47 -4.57 8.25
N ALA A 26 -30.89 -5.28 9.21
CA ALA A 26 -29.52 -5.05 9.60
C ALA A 26 -28.69 -5.31 8.33
N ALA A 27 -28.35 -4.23 7.62
CA ALA A 27 -27.33 -4.31 6.59
C ALA A 27 -26.09 -4.85 7.30
N ALA A 28 -25.72 -6.09 6.99
CA ALA A 28 -24.43 -6.62 7.40
C ALA A 28 -23.39 -5.65 6.84
N ALA A 29 -22.70 -4.93 7.72
CA ALA A 29 -21.61 -4.07 7.32
C ALA A 29 -20.56 -4.97 6.66
N GLU A 30 -20.47 -4.88 5.34
CA GLU A 30 -19.47 -5.58 4.57
C GLU A 30 -18.09 -5.09 5.05
N ALA A 31 -17.27 -6.02 5.55
CA ALA A 31 -15.99 -5.65 6.14
C ALA A 31 -15.04 -5.12 5.05
N GLU A 32 -14.95 -3.79 4.95
CA GLU A 32 -14.03 -3.11 4.05
C GLU A 32 -12.60 -3.59 4.34
N ARG A 33 -11.92 -4.10 3.30
CA ARG A 33 -10.53 -4.57 3.42
C ARG A 33 -9.58 -3.53 2.84
N SER A 34 -8.47 -3.33 3.55
CA SER A 34 -7.41 -2.39 3.17
C SER A 34 -6.06 -3.10 3.15
N THR A 35 -5.09 -2.50 2.42
CA THR A 35 -3.71 -2.96 2.45
C THR A 35 -2.99 -2.35 3.65
N TYR A 36 -2.29 -3.17 4.40
CA TYR A 36 -1.50 -2.77 5.56
C TYR A 36 -0.04 -3.16 5.38
N ILE A 37 0.86 -2.36 5.97
CA ILE A 37 2.28 -2.66 6.11
C ILE A 37 2.55 -3.00 7.57
N ILE A 38 2.95 -4.25 7.82
CA ILE A 38 3.12 -4.81 9.17
C ILE A 38 4.59 -5.10 9.43
N HIS A 39 5.13 -4.52 10.50
CA HIS A 39 6.51 -4.74 10.96
C HIS A 39 6.54 -5.82 12.03
N MET A 40 7.52 -6.72 11.91
CA MET A 40 7.67 -7.90 12.76
C MET A 40 9.10 -8.02 13.28
N ASP A 41 9.26 -8.46 14.51
CA ASP A 41 10.52 -8.88 15.08
C ASP A 41 10.85 -10.31 14.63
N LYS A 42 11.82 -10.42 13.72
CA LYS A 42 12.29 -11.68 13.14
C LYS A 42 12.84 -12.66 14.20
N SER A 43 13.27 -12.20 15.37
CA SER A 43 13.77 -13.08 16.43
C SER A 43 12.69 -14.01 17.01
N HIS A 44 11.41 -13.66 16.84
CA HIS A 44 10.26 -14.46 17.25
C HIS A 44 9.83 -15.51 16.22
N MET A 45 10.50 -15.57 15.05
CA MET A 45 10.18 -16.54 14.01
C MET A 45 10.38 -17.97 14.55
N PRO A 46 9.34 -18.83 14.55
CA PRO A 46 9.48 -20.20 15.01
C PRO A 46 10.53 -20.94 14.18
N LYS A 47 11.37 -21.76 14.85
CA LYS A 47 12.43 -22.56 14.20
C LYS A 47 11.92 -23.54 13.14
N ALA A 48 10.62 -23.82 13.13
CA ALA A 48 9.97 -24.64 12.11
C ALA A 48 9.96 -24.00 10.71
N PHE A 49 10.10 -22.66 10.63
CA PHE A 49 10.13 -21.94 9.36
C PHE A 49 11.56 -21.68 8.91
N THR A 50 11.81 -21.90 7.63
CA THR A 50 13.10 -21.63 6.97
C THR A 50 13.19 -20.23 6.37
N ALA A 51 12.05 -19.60 6.08
CA ALA A 51 11.96 -18.25 5.53
C ALA A 51 10.84 -17.44 6.20
N PRO A 52 11.06 -16.14 6.48
CA PRO A 52 10.04 -15.27 7.08
C PRO A 52 8.71 -15.24 6.31
N HIS A 53 8.78 -15.31 4.98
CA HIS A 53 7.59 -15.33 4.14
C HIS A 53 6.63 -16.49 4.47
N HIS A 54 7.15 -17.69 4.73
CA HIS A 54 6.31 -18.84 5.08
C HIS A 54 5.66 -18.68 6.45
N TRP A 55 6.39 -18.11 7.42
CA TRP A 55 5.85 -17.79 8.73
C TRP A 55 4.69 -16.79 8.63
N TYR A 56 4.88 -15.68 7.92
CA TYR A 56 3.86 -14.65 7.78
C TYR A 56 2.64 -15.14 7.00
N SER A 57 2.84 -15.86 5.89
CA SER A 57 1.74 -16.44 5.11
C SER A 57 0.93 -17.43 5.95
N SER A 58 1.60 -18.32 6.71
CA SER A 58 0.93 -19.25 7.61
C SER A 58 0.13 -18.53 8.71
N ALA A 59 0.64 -17.42 9.24
CA ALA A 59 -0.08 -16.63 10.24
C ALA A 59 -1.36 -16.02 9.64
N VAL A 60 -1.28 -15.40 8.46
CA VAL A 60 -2.46 -14.82 7.78
C VAL A 60 -3.46 -15.90 7.36
N ASP A 61 -2.99 -17.06 6.90
CA ASP A 61 -3.88 -18.17 6.51
C ASP A 61 -4.66 -18.74 7.70
N SER A 62 -4.07 -18.76 8.90
CA SER A 62 -4.77 -19.19 10.12
C SER A 62 -5.92 -18.26 10.52
N ILE A 63 -5.83 -16.99 10.16
CA ILE A 63 -6.86 -15.99 10.44
C ILE A 63 -8.07 -16.19 9.50
N LYS A 64 -7.83 -16.58 8.24
CA LYS A 64 -8.91 -16.91 7.27
C LYS A 64 -9.86 -17.98 7.79
N THR A 65 -9.31 -18.96 8.51
CA THR A 65 -10.05 -20.13 8.99
C THR A 65 -10.80 -19.86 10.29
N ALA A 66 -10.44 -18.80 11.01
CA ALA A 66 -11.06 -18.41 12.28
C ALA A 66 -12.27 -17.47 12.11
N SER A 67 -12.34 -16.72 11.01
CA SER A 67 -13.54 -15.93 10.67
C SER A 67 -14.62 -16.85 10.08
N PRO A 68 -15.85 -16.91 10.65
CA PRO A 68 -16.92 -17.71 10.09
C PRO A 68 -17.25 -17.17 8.69
N ALA A 69 -17.08 -18.01 7.67
CA ALA A 69 -17.61 -17.73 6.36
C ALA A 69 -19.14 -17.69 6.47
N THR A 70 -19.72 -16.50 6.66
CA THR A 70 -21.11 -16.27 6.29
C THR A 70 -21.19 -16.51 4.80
N SER A 71 -21.88 -17.58 4.46
CA SER A 71 -22.17 -18.04 3.12
C SER A 71 -23.02 -17.01 2.38
N ASP A 72 -22.41 -15.94 1.89
CA ASP A 72 -22.96 -15.21 0.76
C ASP A 72 -21.83 -14.73 -0.14
N ARG A 73 -21.87 -15.17 -1.40
CA ARG A 73 -20.80 -14.96 -2.38
C ARG A 73 -20.86 -13.52 -2.89
N GLY A 74 -20.33 -12.59 -2.10
CA GLY A 74 -19.77 -11.33 -2.59
C GLY A 74 -18.33 -11.54 -3.03
N LEU A 75 -17.92 -10.88 -4.12
CA LEU A 75 -16.61 -10.95 -4.78
C LEU A 75 -15.47 -10.36 -3.91
N GLN A 76 -15.27 -10.84 -2.70
CA GLN A 76 -14.20 -10.33 -1.83
C GLN A 76 -13.01 -11.28 -1.82
N SER A 77 -11.84 -10.71 -2.13
CA SER A 77 -10.58 -11.42 -1.99
C SER A 77 -10.32 -11.73 -0.51
N PRO A 78 -9.92 -12.96 -0.16
CA PRO A 78 -9.61 -13.32 1.22
C PRO A 78 -8.37 -12.56 1.72
N ALA A 79 -8.18 -12.53 3.04
CA ALA A 79 -6.95 -12.04 3.67
C ALA A 79 -5.73 -12.60 2.93
N ARG A 80 -4.74 -11.80 2.54
CA ARG A 80 -3.58 -12.37 1.83
C ARG A 80 -2.35 -11.53 2.02
N VAL A 81 -1.22 -12.21 2.14
CA VAL A 81 0.10 -11.57 2.05
C VAL A 81 0.33 -11.14 0.59
N LEU A 82 0.71 -9.88 0.40
CA LEU A 82 1.13 -9.32 -0.89
C LEU A 82 2.62 -9.59 -1.13
N TYR A 83 3.44 -9.25 -0.14
CA TYR A 83 4.88 -9.47 -0.16
C TYR A 83 5.44 -9.45 1.27
N SER A 84 6.64 -10.00 1.42
CA SER A 84 7.40 -9.96 2.67
C SER A 84 8.74 -9.28 2.41
N TYR A 85 9.21 -8.51 3.37
CA TYR A 85 10.49 -7.79 3.30
C TYR A 85 11.34 -8.19 4.50
N ASP A 86 12.63 -8.44 4.24
CA ASP A 86 13.53 -8.99 5.25
C ASP A 86 14.97 -8.44 5.21
N SER A 87 15.23 -7.43 4.39
CA SER A 87 16.57 -6.87 4.17
C SER A 87 16.87 -5.66 5.04
N ALA A 88 16.21 -4.52 4.80
CA ALA A 88 16.40 -3.29 5.59
C ALA A 88 15.47 -3.21 6.81
N ALA A 89 14.35 -3.92 6.75
CA ALA A 89 13.37 -4.10 7.81
C ALA A 89 12.81 -5.53 7.72
N HIS A 90 12.05 -5.94 8.73
CA HIS A 90 11.43 -7.25 8.78
C HIS A 90 9.92 -7.11 8.91
N GLY A 91 9.18 -7.75 8.01
CA GLY A 91 7.73 -7.67 8.03
C GLY A 91 7.09 -8.12 6.72
N PHE A 92 5.82 -7.78 6.56
CA PHE A 92 5.04 -8.10 5.38
C PHE A 92 3.95 -7.07 5.10
N SER A 93 3.47 -7.07 3.87
CA SER A 93 2.27 -6.35 3.48
C SER A 93 1.14 -7.34 3.24
N ALA A 94 -0.08 -7.00 3.68
CA ALA A 94 -1.24 -7.85 3.52
C ALA A 94 -2.53 -7.06 3.32
N VAL A 95 -3.48 -7.65 2.61
CA VAL A 95 -4.87 -7.18 2.53
C VAL A 95 -5.63 -7.83 3.68
N LEU A 96 -6.24 -7.04 4.55
CA LEU A 96 -6.94 -7.48 5.77
C LEU A 96 -8.19 -6.62 6.01
N SER A 97 -9.22 -7.18 6.65
CA SER A 97 -10.25 -6.40 7.33
C SER A 97 -9.75 -5.88 8.67
N GLU A 98 -10.49 -4.97 9.31
CA GLU A 98 -10.12 -4.45 10.64
C GLU A 98 -10.06 -5.57 11.70
N ASP A 99 -11.01 -6.51 11.69
CA ASP A 99 -11.03 -7.65 12.61
C ASP A 99 -9.83 -8.59 12.39
N GLU A 100 -9.47 -8.83 11.13
CA GLU A 100 -8.29 -9.61 10.76
C GLU A 100 -7.00 -8.90 11.21
N LEU A 101 -6.95 -7.57 11.07
CA LEU A 101 -5.83 -6.74 11.52
C LEU A 101 -5.66 -6.79 13.04
N GLU A 102 -6.74 -6.71 13.82
CA GLU A 102 -6.70 -6.87 15.27
C GLU A 102 -6.19 -8.25 15.71
N THR A 103 -6.40 -9.26 14.88
CA THR A 103 -5.84 -10.60 15.11
C THR A 103 -4.34 -10.62 14.79
N VAL A 104 -3.91 -9.97 13.70
CA VAL A 104 -2.48 -9.83 13.34
C VAL A 104 -1.69 -9.07 14.43
N LYS A 105 -2.25 -8.02 15.03
CA LYS A 105 -1.62 -7.25 16.11
C LYS A 105 -1.28 -8.09 17.35
N LYS A 106 -1.92 -9.25 17.51
CA LYS A 106 -1.70 -10.17 18.64
C LYS A 106 -0.64 -11.24 18.35
N LEU A 107 -0.08 -11.28 17.14
CA LEU A 107 0.93 -12.27 16.78
C LEU A 107 2.23 -12.05 17.58
N PRO A 108 2.91 -13.13 17.99
CA PRO A 108 4.25 -13.02 18.55
C PRO A 108 5.20 -12.30 17.60
N GLY A 109 5.93 -11.31 18.12
CA GLY A 109 6.85 -10.49 17.34
C GLY A 109 6.18 -9.34 16.57
N PHE A 110 4.88 -9.08 16.71
CA PHE A 110 4.29 -7.87 16.14
C PHE A 110 4.94 -6.60 16.72
N LEU A 111 5.31 -5.65 15.86
CA LEU A 111 5.91 -4.37 16.27
C LEU A 111 5.01 -3.17 15.97
N SER A 112 4.57 -3.03 14.72
CA SER A 112 3.75 -1.88 14.30
C SER A 112 3.00 -2.18 13.00
N VAL A 113 1.96 -1.38 12.75
CA VAL A 113 1.19 -1.43 11.50
C VAL A 113 0.71 -0.04 11.10
N TYR A 114 0.64 0.20 9.80
CA TYR A 114 -0.03 1.35 9.22
C TYR A 114 -0.67 0.96 7.89
N GLY A 115 -1.73 1.68 7.52
CA GLY A 115 -2.37 1.53 6.22
C GLY A 115 -1.41 1.95 5.11
N ASP A 116 -1.39 1.18 4.03
CA ASP A 116 -0.70 1.54 2.80
C ASP A 116 -1.37 2.77 2.18
N ARG A 117 -0.56 3.71 1.69
CA ARG A 117 -1.04 5.01 1.19
C ARG A 117 -0.36 5.33 -0.12
N GLN A 118 -1.15 5.80 -1.07
CA GLN A 118 -0.61 6.43 -2.26
C GLN A 118 -0.04 7.80 -1.89
N VAL A 119 1.17 8.07 -2.36
CA VAL A 119 1.83 9.37 -2.24
C VAL A 119 1.76 10.07 -3.58
N THR A 120 1.61 11.40 -3.56
CA THR A 120 1.66 12.24 -4.76
C THR A 120 3.10 12.68 -5.02
N VAL A 121 3.47 12.82 -6.29
CA VAL A 121 4.79 13.31 -6.67
C VAL A 121 4.86 14.80 -6.42
N ASP A 122 5.78 15.21 -5.54
CA ASP A 122 6.12 16.61 -5.33
C ASP A 122 7.37 16.95 -6.14
N THR A 123 7.26 17.82 -7.14
CA THR A 123 8.43 18.35 -7.86
C THR A 123 8.73 19.78 -7.39
N THR A 124 9.99 20.07 -7.11
CA THR A 124 10.46 21.44 -6.84
C THR A 124 11.61 21.82 -7.78
N HIS A 125 11.73 23.10 -8.11
CA HIS A 125 12.78 23.69 -8.96
C HIS A 125 13.65 24.62 -8.10
N THR A 126 14.88 24.22 -7.72
CA THR A 126 15.54 24.90 -6.57
C THR A 126 17.09 24.89 -6.58
N PHE A 127 17.81 25.03 -7.70
CA PHE A 127 19.29 25.18 -7.58
C PHE A 127 19.75 26.63 -7.38
N GLU A 128 19.11 27.61 -8.04
CA GLU A 128 19.45 29.03 -7.89
C GLU A 128 19.11 29.55 -6.48
N PHE A 129 17.99 29.10 -5.91
CA PHE A 129 17.58 29.44 -4.55
C PHE A 129 18.63 29.05 -3.49
N LEU A 130 19.36 27.95 -3.71
CA LEU A 130 20.42 27.49 -2.82
C LEU A 130 21.76 28.21 -3.03
N SER A 131 21.82 29.17 -3.97
CA SER A 131 23.02 29.95 -4.31
C SER A 131 24.26 29.09 -4.59
N LEU A 132 24.06 27.95 -5.26
CA LEU A 132 25.13 27.07 -5.74
C LEU A 132 25.80 27.72 -6.96
N ASN A 133 27.13 27.67 -7.03
CA ASN A 133 27.92 28.34 -8.05
C ASN A 133 29.14 27.47 -8.45
N PRO A 134 29.51 27.41 -9.74
CA PRO A 134 30.66 26.62 -10.21
C PRO A 134 32.04 27.13 -9.77
N VAL A 135 32.18 28.40 -9.38
CA VAL A 135 33.48 28.99 -9.08
C VAL A 135 33.82 28.91 -7.59
N THR A 136 32.81 28.97 -6.72
CA THR A 136 32.99 29.05 -5.26
C THR A 136 31.90 28.29 -4.52
N ARG A 137 32.10 28.07 -3.20
CA ARG A 137 31.14 27.43 -2.28
C ARG A 137 31.06 25.91 -2.44
N LEU A 138 29.88 25.33 -2.26
CA LEU A 138 29.69 23.90 -2.05
C LEU A 138 30.13 23.05 -3.23
N TRP A 139 29.91 23.49 -4.48
CA TRP A 139 30.25 22.70 -5.67
C TRP A 139 31.76 22.44 -5.79
N PRO A 140 32.66 23.45 -5.79
CA PRO A 140 34.09 23.17 -5.75
C PRO A 140 34.52 22.43 -4.47
N ALA A 141 33.94 22.74 -3.30
CA ALA A 141 34.33 22.12 -2.03
C ALA A 141 33.94 20.63 -1.93
N SER A 142 32.92 20.19 -2.67
CA SER A 142 32.48 18.79 -2.72
C SER A 142 32.99 18.04 -3.95
N ASP A 143 33.92 18.63 -4.72
CA ASP A 143 34.30 18.14 -6.05
C ASP A 143 33.08 17.82 -6.93
N TYR A 144 32.07 18.69 -6.87
CA TYR A 144 30.80 18.56 -7.60
C TYR A 144 30.03 17.27 -7.30
N GLY A 145 30.26 16.67 -6.12
CA GLY A 145 29.64 15.42 -5.71
C GLY A 145 30.35 14.17 -6.24
N LYS A 146 31.61 14.30 -6.68
CA LYS A 146 32.44 13.15 -7.08
C LYS A 146 32.45 12.07 -5.98
N ASP A 147 32.42 10.80 -6.39
CA ASP A 147 32.42 9.61 -5.51
C ASP A 147 31.23 9.48 -4.53
N VAL A 148 30.22 10.35 -4.68
CA VAL A 148 28.92 10.24 -4.02
C VAL A 148 27.92 9.62 -4.98
N ILE A 149 27.11 8.69 -4.48
CA ILE A 149 26.03 8.04 -5.24
C ILE A 149 24.71 8.44 -4.60
N VAL A 150 23.82 9.04 -5.39
CA VAL A 150 22.48 9.41 -4.95
C VAL A 150 21.49 8.43 -5.57
N GLY A 151 20.78 7.69 -4.71
CA GLY A 151 19.66 6.86 -5.13
C GLY A 151 18.37 7.69 -5.14
N VAL A 152 17.60 7.61 -6.22
CA VAL A 152 16.31 8.29 -6.36
C VAL A 152 15.22 7.23 -6.49
N LEU A 153 14.21 7.28 -5.62
CA LEU A 153 12.99 6.48 -5.74
C LEU A 153 11.93 7.37 -6.40
N ASP A 154 11.67 7.10 -7.68
CA ASP A 154 10.76 7.87 -8.53
C ASP A 154 9.90 6.90 -9.36
N SER A 155 9.00 7.47 -10.15
CA SER A 155 8.19 6.84 -11.17
C SER A 155 8.97 6.29 -12.38
N GLY A 156 10.23 6.69 -12.56
CA GLY A 156 11.09 6.17 -13.61
C GLY A 156 12.24 7.10 -13.97
N VAL A 157 12.87 6.82 -15.12
CA VAL A 157 13.96 7.63 -15.67
C VAL A 157 13.88 7.63 -17.19
N TRP A 158 14.25 8.75 -17.82
CA TRP A 158 14.37 8.89 -19.27
C TRP A 158 15.87 8.90 -19.62
N PRO A 159 16.52 7.72 -19.81
CA PRO A 159 17.98 7.61 -19.87
C PRO A 159 18.62 8.36 -21.04
N GLU A 160 17.88 8.60 -22.13
CA GLU A 160 18.34 9.36 -23.30
C GLU A 160 18.38 10.88 -23.07
N SER A 161 17.87 11.37 -21.95
CA SER A 161 17.93 12.80 -21.62
C SER A 161 19.37 13.27 -21.49
N LYS A 162 19.66 14.47 -22.03
CA LYS A 162 21.00 15.09 -21.94
C LYS A 162 21.49 15.26 -20.49
N SER A 163 20.58 15.36 -19.52
CA SER A 163 20.92 15.44 -18.09
C SER A 163 21.62 14.19 -17.54
N TYR A 164 21.48 13.05 -18.24
CA TYR A 164 22.15 11.78 -17.92
C TYR A 164 23.35 11.50 -18.84
N HIS A 165 23.76 12.45 -19.69
CA HIS A 165 25.01 12.30 -20.44
C HIS A 165 26.19 12.27 -19.48
N ASP A 166 27.22 11.49 -19.83
CA ASP A 166 28.33 11.17 -18.95
C ASP A 166 29.66 11.86 -19.33
N GLU A 167 29.60 12.85 -20.23
CA GLU A 167 30.73 13.74 -20.49
C GLU A 167 31.20 14.41 -19.19
N GLY A 168 32.51 14.32 -18.91
CA GLY A 168 33.11 14.84 -17.69
C GLY A 168 32.92 13.97 -16.44
N MET A 169 32.26 12.82 -16.54
CA MET A 169 32.13 11.88 -15.42
C MET A 169 33.39 11.03 -15.23
N SER A 170 33.72 10.76 -13.97
CA SER A 170 34.74 9.78 -13.62
C SER A 170 34.21 8.35 -13.72
N ALA A 171 35.11 7.37 -13.59
CA ALA A 171 34.71 5.98 -13.46
C ALA A 171 33.74 5.75 -12.30
N VAL A 172 32.85 4.76 -12.44
CA VAL A 172 31.89 4.39 -11.39
C VAL A 172 32.64 3.97 -10.12
N PRO A 173 32.26 4.48 -8.93
CA PRO A 173 32.94 4.13 -7.69
C PRO A 173 32.94 2.61 -7.44
N SER A 174 34.08 2.03 -7.08
CA SER A 174 34.24 0.57 -6.89
C SER A 174 33.36 -0.04 -5.79
N LYS A 175 32.91 0.80 -4.84
CA LYS A 175 31.94 0.47 -3.79
C LYS A 175 30.52 0.24 -4.33
N TRP A 176 30.20 0.73 -5.53
CA TRP A 176 28.89 0.50 -6.15
C TRP A 176 28.68 -0.98 -6.44
N LYS A 177 27.52 -1.50 -6.02
CA LYS A 177 27.09 -2.89 -6.24
C LYS A 177 25.68 -2.99 -6.85
N GLY A 178 25.13 -1.86 -7.29
CA GLY A 178 23.84 -1.86 -7.98
C GLY A 178 23.97 -2.42 -9.39
N THR A 179 22.83 -2.52 -10.07
CA THR A 179 22.72 -3.08 -11.42
C THR A 179 21.91 -2.15 -12.32
N CYS A 180 22.09 -2.31 -13.62
CA CYS A 180 21.18 -1.76 -14.63
C CYS A 180 20.25 -2.88 -15.08
N GLU A 181 19.09 -2.96 -14.42
CA GLU A 181 18.10 -4.02 -14.64
C GLU A 181 17.39 -3.79 -15.98
N ALA A 182 17.45 -4.79 -16.88
CA ALA A 182 16.72 -4.73 -18.14
C ALA A 182 15.22 -4.91 -17.90
N GLY A 183 14.39 -4.20 -18.66
CA GLY A 183 12.94 -4.21 -18.55
C GLY A 183 12.27 -3.85 -19.87
N GLN A 184 10.97 -3.56 -19.82
CA GLN A 184 10.24 -3.09 -20.99
C GLN A 184 10.87 -1.78 -21.50
N GLU A 185 11.26 -1.77 -22.77
CA GLU A 185 11.87 -0.61 -23.44
C GLU A 185 13.12 -0.05 -22.74
N PHE A 186 13.73 -0.83 -21.85
CA PHE A 186 14.93 -0.44 -21.11
C PHE A 186 15.98 -1.54 -21.15
N ASN A 187 17.09 -1.29 -21.85
CA ASN A 187 18.23 -2.22 -21.91
C ASN A 187 19.28 -1.82 -20.86
N SER A 188 19.96 -2.81 -20.25
CA SER A 188 21.10 -2.59 -19.35
C SER A 188 22.21 -1.68 -19.89
N SER A 189 22.35 -1.57 -21.22
CA SER A 189 23.30 -0.67 -21.89
C SER A 189 22.90 0.81 -21.86
N LEU A 190 21.69 1.14 -21.40
CA LEU A 190 21.22 2.52 -21.22
C LEU A 190 21.80 3.17 -19.96
N CYS A 191 22.40 2.40 -19.05
CA CYS A 191 23.23 2.94 -17.99
C CYS A 191 24.63 3.30 -18.51
N ASN A 192 25.21 4.34 -17.92
CA ASN A 192 26.51 4.89 -18.30
C ASN A 192 27.27 5.38 -17.05
N LEU A 193 28.28 6.25 -17.18
CA LEU A 193 29.03 6.73 -16.00
C LEU A 193 28.26 7.76 -15.15
N LYS A 194 27.13 8.28 -15.64
CA LYS A 194 26.23 9.20 -14.92
C LYS A 194 25.04 8.45 -14.29
N LEU A 195 24.24 7.76 -15.11
CA LEU A 195 23.19 6.85 -14.67
C LEU A 195 23.81 5.47 -14.47
N ILE A 196 24.38 5.23 -13.30
CA ILE A 196 25.21 4.03 -13.03
C ILE A 196 24.40 2.78 -12.67
N GLY A 197 23.09 2.91 -12.50
CA GLY A 197 22.17 1.80 -12.33
C GLY A 197 20.72 2.27 -12.26
N ALA A 198 19.83 1.36 -12.63
CA ALA A 198 18.40 1.58 -12.70
C ALA A 198 17.71 0.26 -12.37
N ARG A 199 16.69 0.32 -11.50
CA ARG A 199 15.89 -0.83 -11.10
C ARG A 199 14.46 -0.35 -10.92
N TYR A 200 13.51 -1.22 -11.25
CA TYR A 200 12.10 -0.97 -10.99
C TYR A 200 11.61 -1.91 -9.89
N LEU A 201 10.66 -1.43 -9.11
CA LEU A 201 10.09 -2.16 -7.97
C LEU A 201 8.60 -2.38 -8.23
N PHE A 202 8.28 -3.10 -9.31
CA PHE A 202 6.93 -3.56 -9.59
C PHE A 202 6.89 -5.08 -9.49
N ARG A 203 5.85 -5.61 -8.87
CA ARG A 203 5.53 -7.03 -8.92
C ARG A 203 4.18 -7.16 -9.62
N ILE A 204 4.16 -7.90 -10.73
CA ILE A 204 2.94 -8.39 -11.40
C ILE A 204 2.33 -9.49 -10.54
#